data_AF-A0A8T5ZS41-F1
#
_entry.id   AF-A0A8T5ZS41-F1
#
_cell.length_a   1.000
_cell.length_b   1.000
_cell.length_c   1.000
_cell.angle_alpha   90.00
_cell.angle_beta   90.00
_cell.angle_gamma   90.00
#
_symmetry.space_group_name_H-M   'P 1'
#
loop_
_entity.id
_entity.type
_entity.pdbx_description
1 polymer ?
#
loop_
_entity_poly.entity_id
_entity_poly.type
_entity_poly.pdbx_seq_one_letter_code
_entity_poly.pdbx_strand_id
1 'polypeptide(L)'
;MYNRDKIVQIKRVAVKTVFWTACPMDDDYGYDRIMSASMIDRTFQDKHAIYVHDVYEKLCDTNGIKQIVRDAGVRLVILMENVTPEVAETILNQWATTEVVYEAGTEGTFDYLLR
;
A
#
# COMPACT_ATOMS: atom_id res chain seq x y z
N MET A 1 12.79 -6.77 -18.87
CA MET A 1 13.22 -5.71 -17.94
C MET A 1 11.96 -5.09 -17.37
N TYR A 2 11.75 -5.15 -16.05
CA TYR A 2 10.61 -4.46 -15.45
C TYR A 2 10.75 -2.97 -15.71
N ASN A 3 9.73 -2.37 -16.29
CA ASN A 3 9.55 -0.93 -16.21
C ASN A 3 8.74 -0.65 -14.93
N ARG A 4 9.07 0.43 -14.24
CA ARG A 4 8.46 0.90 -12.99
C ARG A 4 6.94 0.72 -12.97
N ASP A 5 6.28 1.01 -14.09
CA ASP A 5 4.84 0.91 -14.27
C ASP A 5 4.27 -0.47 -13.97
N LYS A 6 4.95 -1.56 -14.38
CA LYS A 6 4.46 -2.91 -14.12
C LYS A 6 4.52 -3.24 -12.62
N ILE A 7 5.56 -2.80 -11.91
CA ILE A 7 5.66 -2.99 -10.45
C ILE A 7 4.58 -2.19 -9.73
N VAL A 8 4.33 -0.96 -10.17
CA VAL A 8 3.21 -0.15 -9.66
C VAL A 8 1.89 -0.90 -9.83
N GLN A 9 1.61 -1.48 -11.00
CA GLN A 9 0.38 -2.26 -11.21
C GLN A 9 0.29 -3.49 -10.30
N ILE A 10 1.40 -4.22 -10.09
CA ILE A 10 1.41 -5.35 -9.16
C ILE A 10 1.06 -4.89 -7.75
N LYS A 11 1.70 -3.81 -7.27
CA LYS A 11 1.43 -3.24 -5.94
C LYS A 11 -0.03 -2.81 -5.80
N ARG A 12 -0.61 -2.17 -6.83
CA ARG A 12 -2.05 -1.82 -6.85
C ARG A 12 -2.94 -3.04 -6.67
N VAL A 13 -2.67 -4.11 -7.42
CA VAL A 13 -3.44 -5.36 -7.34
C VAL A 13 -3.29 -6.00 -5.97
N ALA A 14 -2.06 -6.04 -5.43
CA ALA A 14 -1.77 -6.56 -4.11
C ALA A 14 -2.56 -5.82 -3.02
N VAL A 15 -2.55 -4.48 -3.02
CA VAL A 15 -3.34 -3.68 -2.06
C VAL A 15 -4.83 -4.00 -2.17
N LYS A 16 -5.36 -4.06 -3.40
CA LYS A 16 -6.78 -4.36 -3.66
C LYS A 16 -7.24 -5.75 -3.21
N THR A 17 -6.33 -6.66 -2.85
CA THR A 17 -6.71 -7.96 -2.28
C THR A 17 -7.22 -7.84 -0.84
N VAL A 18 -6.79 -6.80 -0.11
CA VAL A 18 -7.10 -6.61 1.32
C VAL A 18 -7.83 -5.30 1.58
N PHE A 19 -7.65 -4.30 0.72
CA PHE A 19 -8.19 -2.96 0.89
C PHE A 19 -9.16 -2.56 -0.22
N TRP A 20 -10.23 -1.87 0.16
CA TRP A 20 -11.00 -1.01 -0.72
C TRP A 20 -10.31 0.35 -0.85
N THR A 21 -9.93 0.71 -2.08
CA THR A 21 -9.23 1.96 -2.39
C THR A 21 -10.24 3.00 -2.89
N ALA A 22 -10.57 4.02 -2.10
CA ALA A 22 -11.59 5.01 -2.46
C ALA A 22 -11.01 6.11 -3.38
N CYS A 23 -9.92 6.74 -2.95
CA CYS A 23 -9.15 7.71 -3.73
C CYS A 23 -7.68 7.63 -3.30
N PRO A 24 -6.97 6.56 -3.67
CA PRO A 24 -5.61 6.32 -3.19
C PRO A 24 -4.68 7.48 -3.56
N MET A 25 -3.91 7.96 -2.58
CA MET A 25 -3.03 9.14 -2.75
C MET A 25 -1.83 8.88 -3.66
N ASP A 26 -1.35 7.63 -3.70
CA ASP A 26 -0.11 7.28 -4.40
C ASP A 26 -0.39 6.40 -5.62
N ASP A 27 0.56 6.42 -6.56
CA ASP A 27 0.52 5.60 -7.77
C ASP A 27 0.39 4.11 -7.47
N ASP A 28 0.93 3.60 -6.37
CA ASP A 28 0.89 2.18 -5.99
C ASP A 28 -0.29 1.81 -5.07
N TYR A 29 -1.26 2.72 -4.93
CA TYR A 29 -2.37 2.63 -3.98
C TYR A 29 -1.96 2.59 -2.52
N GLY A 30 -0.83 3.22 -2.18
CA GLY A 30 -0.35 3.31 -0.80
C GLY A 30 0.34 2.03 -0.34
N TYR A 31 0.79 1.16 -1.26
CA TYR A 31 1.49 -0.06 -0.92
C TYR A 31 2.71 0.22 -0.03
N ASP A 32 3.60 1.15 -0.41
CA ASP A 32 4.79 1.43 0.41
C ASP A 32 4.39 2.09 1.76
N ARG A 33 3.28 2.84 1.80
CA ARG A 33 2.74 3.39 3.05
C ARG A 33 2.21 2.30 3.98
N ILE A 34 1.50 1.31 3.44
CA ILE A 34 1.06 0.12 4.19
C ILE A 34 2.29 -0.61 4.75
N MET A 35 3.32 -0.82 3.94
CA MET A 35 4.52 -1.56 4.38
C MET A 35 5.29 -0.81 5.49
N SER A 36 5.34 0.52 5.41
CA SER A 36 6.03 1.37 6.39
C SER A 36 5.19 1.74 7.63
N ALA A 37 3.86 1.59 7.59
CA ALA A 37 2.97 1.97 8.68
C ALA A 37 3.29 1.23 9.99
N SER A 38 3.46 1.92 11.11
CA SER A 38 3.56 1.24 12.41
C SER A 38 2.26 0.56 12.82
N MET A 39 1.12 1.13 12.42
CA MET A 39 -0.23 0.67 12.73
C MET A 39 -1.18 1.01 11.59
N ILE A 40 -2.05 0.07 11.22
CA ILE A 40 -3.12 0.26 10.23
C ILE A 40 -4.44 0.37 11.00
N ASP A 41 -4.64 1.51 11.63
CA ASP A 41 -5.87 1.85 12.36
C ASP A 41 -6.82 2.68 11.48
N ARG A 42 -7.95 3.13 12.04
CA ARG A 42 -8.91 3.96 11.32
C ARG A 42 -8.28 5.29 10.87
N THR A 43 -7.43 5.88 11.70
CA THR A 43 -6.72 7.13 11.41
C THR A 43 -5.84 6.99 10.16
N PHE A 44 -5.05 5.91 10.07
CA PHE A 44 -4.24 5.60 8.90
C PHE A 44 -5.11 5.39 7.65
N GLN A 45 -6.20 4.62 7.78
CA GLN A 45 -7.11 4.32 6.67
C GLN A 45 -7.76 5.58 6.09
N ASP A 46 -8.30 6.45 6.96
CA ASP A 46 -8.91 7.71 6.54
C ASP A 46 -7.86 8.69 5.97
N LYS A 47 -6.66 8.76 6.57
CA LYS A 47 -5.55 9.59 6.05
C LYS A 47 -5.13 9.20 4.64
N HIS A 48 -5.19 7.92 4.28
CA HIS A 48 -4.72 7.41 2.99
C HIS A 48 -5.83 6.98 2.04
N ALA A 49 -7.11 7.18 2.42
CA ALA A 49 -8.29 6.79 1.67
C ALA A 49 -8.28 5.32 1.19
N ILE A 50 -7.76 4.44 2.06
CA ILE A 50 -7.66 2.98 1.87
C ILE A 50 -8.29 2.29 3.06
N TYR A 51 -9.24 1.38 2.81
CA TYR A 51 -10.07 0.79 3.86
C TYR A 51 -9.92 -0.72 3.86
N VAL A 52 -9.51 -1.30 4.99
CA VAL A 52 -9.37 -2.75 5.13
C VAL A 52 -10.76 -3.39 4.96
N HIS A 53 -10.87 -4.47 4.17
CA HIS A 53 -12.14 -5.20 4.10
C HIS A 53 -12.49 -5.82 5.46
N ASP A 54 -13.76 -5.76 5.86
CA ASP A 54 -14.27 -6.22 7.17
C ASP A 54 -13.77 -7.60 7.62
N VAL A 55 -13.53 -8.51 6.67
CA VAL A 55 -13.01 -9.85 6.93
C VAL A 55 -11.61 -9.79 7.53
N TYR A 56 -10.72 -8.96 6.98
CA TYR A 56 -9.35 -8.83 7.45
C TYR A 56 -9.24 -7.98 8.70
N GLU A 57 -10.11 -6.98 8.87
CA GLU A 57 -10.15 -6.15 10.08
C GLU A 57 -10.44 -6.99 11.34
N LYS A 58 -11.25 -8.04 11.21
CA LYS A 58 -11.60 -8.95 12.32
C LYS A 58 -10.59 -10.06 12.55
N LEU A 59 -9.87 -10.48 11.50
CA LEU A 59 -9.05 -11.69 11.50
C LEU A 59 -7.55 -11.43 11.59
N CYS A 60 -7.10 -10.20 11.30
CA CYS A 60 -5.68 -9.89 11.16
C CYS A 60 -5.33 -8.62 11.93
N ASP A 61 -4.17 -8.64 12.57
CA ASP A 61 -3.52 -7.44 13.06
C ASP A 61 -2.79 -6.72 11.92
N THR A 62 -2.15 -5.58 12.24
CA THR A 62 -1.37 -4.80 11.27
C THR A 62 -0.31 -5.66 10.55
N ASN A 63 0.39 -6.53 11.27
CA ASN A 63 1.44 -7.36 10.68
C ASN A 63 0.85 -8.43 9.75
N GLY A 64 -0.26 -9.06 10.13
CA GLY A 64 -0.99 -10.00 9.29
C GLY A 64 -1.48 -9.35 8.00
N ILE A 65 -2.06 -8.16 8.08
CA ILE A 65 -2.50 -7.38 6.92
C ILE A 65 -1.34 -7.11 5.96
N LYS A 66 -0.20 -6.63 6.48
CA LYS A 66 1.01 -6.39 5.68
C LYS A 66 1.52 -7.67 5.02
N GLN A 67 1.52 -8.78 5.75
CA GLN A 67 2.00 -10.05 5.22
C GLN A 67 1.14 -10.53 4.05
N ILE A 68 -0.19 -10.43 4.16
CA ILE A 68 -1.10 -10.84 3.09
C ILE A 68 -0.88 -9.99 1.82
N VAL A 69 -0.78 -8.66 1.99
CA VAL A 69 -0.51 -7.75 0.86
C VAL A 69 0.84 -8.06 0.21
N ARG A 70 1.89 -8.29 1.03
CA ARG A 70 3.22 -8.65 0.53
C ARG A 70 3.19 -9.98 -0.23
N ASP A 71 2.60 -11.01 0.35
CA ASP A 71 2.51 -12.35 -0.26
C ASP A 71 1.75 -12.30 -1.58
N ALA A 72 0.68 -11.49 -1.66
CA ALA A 72 -0.04 -11.26 -2.91
C ALA A 72 0.88 -10.64 -3.98
N GLY A 73 1.63 -9.60 -3.62
CA GLY A 73 2.60 -8.97 -4.53
C GLY A 73 3.69 -9.93 -5.01
N VAL A 74 4.30 -10.69 -4.10
CA VAL A 74 5.35 -11.68 -4.43
C VAL A 74 4.81 -12.76 -5.36
N ARG A 75 3.63 -13.32 -5.09
CA ARG A 75 3.00 -14.33 -5.94
C ARG A 75 2.71 -13.80 -7.35
N LEU A 76 2.28 -12.54 -7.47
CA LEU A 76 2.07 -11.90 -8.77
C LEU A 76 3.39 -11.76 -9.55
N VAL A 77 4.49 -11.38 -8.89
CA VAL A 77 5.81 -11.31 -9.56
C VAL A 77 6.28 -12.70 -10.01
N ILE A 78 6.16 -13.72 -9.14
CA ILE A 78 6.50 -15.11 -9.50
C ILE A 78 5.70 -15.55 -10.74
N LEU A 79 4.39 -15.28 -10.76
CA LEU A 79 3.51 -15.65 -11.86
C LEU A 79 3.91 -14.98 -13.19
N MET A 80 4.35 -13.71 -13.14
CA MET A 80 4.67 -12.97 -14.36
C MET A 80 6.07 -13.22 -14.90
N GLU A 81 7.05 -13.55 -14.04
CA GLU A 81 8.45 -13.72 -14.47
C GLU A 81 9.01 -15.13 -14.28
N ASN A 82 8.27 -16.04 -13.65
CA ASN A 82 8.71 -17.41 -13.37
C ASN A 82 10.06 -17.47 -12.62
N VAL A 83 10.15 -16.69 -11.53
CA VAL A 83 11.34 -16.58 -10.67
C VAL A 83 11.11 -17.18 -9.29
N THR A 84 12.18 -17.37 -8.51
CA THR A 84 12.05 -17.84 -7.12
C THR A 84 11.44 -16.74 -6.23
N PRO A 85 10.85 -17.09 -5.06
CA PRO A 85 10.26 -16.12 -4.14
C PRO A 85 11.22 -15.01 -3.70
N GLU A 86 12.49 -15.34 -3.47
CA GLU A 86 13.52 -14.37 -3.03
C GLU A 86 13.83 -13.33 -4.12
N VAL A 87 13.89 -13.80 -5.38
CA VAL A 87 14.07 -12.92 -6.53
C VAL A 87 12.82 -12.07 -6.76
N ALA A 88 11.63 -12.65 -6.60
CA ALA A 88 10.37 -11.93 -6.72
C ALA A 88 10.23 -10.81 -5.68
N GLU A 89 10.58 -11.07 -4.43
CA GLU A 89 10.59 -10.06 -3.37
C GLU A 89 11.60 -8.95 -3.66
N THR A 90 12.78 -9.31 -4.18
CA THR A 90 13.78 -8.32 -4.61
C THR A 90 13.23 -7.41 -5.72
N ILE A 91 12.61 -8.00 -6.76
CA ILE A 91 12.00 -7.27 -7.88
C ILE A 91 10.87 -6.35 -7.39
N LEU A 92 10.01 -6.82 -6.49
CA LEU A 92 8.88 -6.07 -5.96
C LEU A 92 9.32 -4.81 -5.19
N ASN A 93 10.43 -4.92 -4.47
CA ASN A 93 10.97 -3.85 -3.62
C ASN A 93 12.08 -3.03 -4.30
N GLN A 94 12.47 -3.36 -5.53
CA GLN A 94 13.56 -2.70 -6.24
C GLN A 94 13.28 -1.21 -6.50
N TRP A 95 12.01 -0.80 -6.57
CA TRP A 95 11.61 0.59 -6.75
C TRP A 95 10.66 1.04 -5.64
N ALA A 96 11.05 2.10 -4.93
CA ALA A 96 10.11 2.90 -4.16
C ALA A 96 9.13 3.56 -5.15
N THR A 97 7.85 3.40 -4.88
CA THR A 97 6.76 3.87 -5.73
C THR A 97 5.98 5.02 -5.11
N THR A 98 6.18 5.29 -3.82
CA THR A 98 5.73 6.51 -3.14
C THR A 98 6.79 7.62 -3.23
N GLU A 99 6.37 8.85 -3.57
CA GLU A 99 7.22 10.04 -3.43
C GLU A 99 7.41 10.37 -1.94
N VAL A 100 8.65 10.66 -1.53
CA VAL A 100 8.94 11.09 -0.16
C VAL A 100 8.34 12.47 0.05
N VAL A 101 7.18 12.53 0.70
CA VAL A 101 6.63 13.80 1.17
C VAL A 101 7.49 14.23 2.36
N TYR A 102 8.40 15.18 2.15
CA TYR A 102 8.99 15.91 3.27
C TYR A 102 7.86 16.62 3.99
N GLU A 103 7.58 16.26 5.24
CA GLU A 103 6.64 16.99 6.09
C GLU A 103 7.19 18.41 6.32
N ALA A 104 6.92 19.31 5.37
CA ALA A 104 7.00 20.73 5.63
C ALA A 104 5.86 21.05 6.59
N GLY A 105 6.21 21.22 7.87
CA GLY A 105 5.29 21.68 8.90
C GLY A 105 4.50 22.88 8.38
N THR A 106 3.21 22.68 8.15
CA THR A 106 2.25 23.75 7.96
C THR A 106 1.02 23.37 8.75
N GLU A 107 0.87 24.01 9.91
CA GLU A 107 -0.41 24.19 10.58
C GLU A 107 -1.37 24.83 9.58
N GLY A 108 -2.17 23.99 8.91
CA GLY A 108 -3.34 24.41 8.16
C GLY A 108 -4.56 24.23 9.04
N THR A 109 -4.95 25.28 9.77
CA THR A 109 -6.27 25.37 10.40
C THR A 109 -7.34 25.26 9.32
N PHE A 110 -8.05 24.13 9.29
CA PHE A 110 -9.25 23.98 8.48
C PHE A 110 -10.42 24.69 9.16
N ASP A 111 -10.59 25.97 8.86
CA ASP A 111 -11.73 26.78 9.29
C ASP A 111 -12.90 26.58 8.31
N TYR A 112 -13.69 25.53 8.53
CA TYR A 112 -14.90 25.24 7.73
C TYR A 112 -16.20 25.31 8.54
N LEU A 113 -16.22 25.98 9.69
CA LEU A 113 -17.41 26.01 10.57
C LEU A 113 -18.04 27.40 10.80
N LEU A 114 -17.87 28.34 9.87
CA LEU A 114 -18.68 29.57 9.87
C LEU A 114 -19.20 29.90 8.46
N ARG A 115 -20.32 29.27 8.10
CA ARG A 115 -21.32 29.82 7.17
C ARG A 115 -22.71 29.50 7.67
#